data_AF-A0A158P5D2-F1
#
_entry.id   AF-A0A158P5D2-F1
#
_cell.length_a   1.000
_cell.length_b   1.000
_cell.length_c   1.000
_cell.angle_alpha   90.00
_cell.angle_beta   90.00
_cell.angle_gamma   90.00
#
_symmetry.space_group_name_H-M   'P 1'
#
loop_
_entity.id
_entity.type
_entity.pdbx_description
1 polymer ?
#
loop_
_entity_poly.entity_id
_entity_poly.type
_entity_poly.pdbx_seq_one_letter_code
_entity_poly.pdbx_strand_id
1 'polypeptide(L)'
;MTSIDSYGNTNCKNCVNCTDCTDCQDCNDCKNCANCTGSRNCTNCVNCSNCEDCANCTGSKNCVDCANCIQCTNCQKCANRVNCANRTGLTNCQC
;
A
#
# COMPACT_ATOMS: atom_id res chain seq x y z
N MET A 1 -3.86 13.99 -20.99
CA MET A 1 -2.40 13.84 -21.21
C MET A 1 -1.78 13.68 -19.83
N THR A 2 -1.16 12.54 -19.57
CA THR A 2 -0.56 12.17 -18.27
C THR A 2 0.59 11.18 -18.56
N SER A 3 1.81 11.51 -18.15
CA SER A 3 3.03 10.69 -18.31
C SER A 3 4.17 11.30 -17.49
N ILE A 4 4.48 10.70 -16.33
CA ILE A 4 5.51 11.03 -15.33
C ILE A 4 5.67 9.71 -14.54
N ASP A 5 6.79 9.09 -14.14
CA ASP A 5 8.23 9.17 -14.43
C ASP A 5 9.16 10.15 -13.65
N SER A 6 10.41 9.72 -13.52
CA SER A 6 11.63 10.47 -13.15
C SER A 6 11.67 11.46 -11.95
N TYR A 7 10.86 11.44 -10.89
CA TYR A 7 10.04 10.38 -10.30
C TYR A 7 8.85 10.99 -9.52
N GLY A 8 7.78 11.32 -10.21
CA GLY A 8 6.51 11.80 -9.63
C GLY A 8 5.32 11.02 -10.20
N ASN A 9 5.33 9.71 -9.99
CA ASN A 9 4.87 8.78 -11.01
C ASN A 9 3.33 8.68 -11.20
N THR A 10 2.89 8.18 -12.36
CA THR A 10 1.49 7.95 -12.73
C THR A 10 1.38 6.82 -13.77
N ASN A 11 0.49 5.85 -13.54
CA ASN A 11 0.16 4.71 -14.41
C ASN A 11 1.29 3.66 -14.64
N CYS A 12 2.18 3.46 -13.66
CA CYS A 12 3.34 2.56 -13.80
C CYS A 12 3.01 1.07 -13.68
N LYS A 13 3.91 0.19 -14.14
CA LYS A 13 3.93 -1.24 -13.79
C LYS A 13 5.36 -1.76 -13.56
N ASN A 14 5.52 -2.67 -12.60
CA ASN A 14 6.75 -3.42 -12.29
C ASN A 14 7.95 -2.56 -11.83
N CYS A 15 7.73 -1.35 -11.30
CA CYS A 15 8.80 -0.41 -10.94
C CYS A 15 9.39 -0.67 -9.54
N VAL A 16 10.61 -0.21 -9.30
CA VAL A 16 11.32 -0.37 -8.01
C VAL A 16 11.92 0.97 -7.56
N ASN A 17 11.93 1.28 -6.26
CA ASN A 17 12.49 2.50 -5.65
C ASN A 17 11.86 3.85 -6.10
N CYS A 18 10.53 3.91 -6.29
CA CYS A 18 9.85 5.10 -6.83
C CYS A 18 9.45 6.17 -5.78
N THR A 19 9.10 7.37 -6.26
CA THR A 19 8.44 8.45 -5.49
C THR A 19 7.17 8.98 -6.17
N ASP A 20 6.29 9.53 -5.33
CA ASP A 20 5.03 10.25 -5.61
C ASP A 20 4.13 9.61 -6.67
N CYS A 21 3.97 8.28 -6.55
CA CYS A 21 3.28 7.39 -7.48
C CYS A 21 1.75 7.48 -7.50
N THR A 22 1.15 7.22 -8.67
CA THR A 22 -0.29 6.96 -8.90
C THR A 22 -0.49 5.76 -9.84
N ASP A 23 -1.59 5.02 -9.68
CA ASP A 23 -2.08 3.95 -10.59
C ASP A 23 -1.04 2.87 -10.95
N CYS A 24 -0.18 2.50 -9.99
CA CYS A 24 0.88 1.52 -10.21
C CYS A 24 0.39 0.06 -10.12
N GLN A 25 1.06 -0.88 -10.81
CA GLN A 25 0.89 -2.33 -10.59
C GLN A 25 2.23 -3.02 -10.31
N ASP A 26 2.25 -3.99 -9.39
CA ASP A 26 3.35 -4.94 -9.15
C ASP A 26 4.72 -4.29 -8.84
N CYS A 27 4.70 -3.08 -8.26
CA CYS A 27 5.90 -2.31 -7.89
C CYS A 27 6.48 -2.70 -6.53
N ASN A 28 7.78 -2.47 -6.32
CA ASN A 28 8.49 -2.76 -5.06
C ASN A 28 9.17 -1.48 -4.51
N ASP A 29 9.36 -1.39 -3.19
CA ASP A 29 10.20 -0.38 -2.51
C ASP A 29 9.84 1.10 -2.79
N CYS A 30 8.58 1.39 -3.14
CA CYS A 30 8.14 2.74 -3.54
C CYS A 30 7.71 3.63 -2.35
N LYS A 31 7.56 4.94 -2.60
CA LYS A 31 7.11 5.93 -1.62
C LYS A 31 5.96 6.77 -2.17
N ASN A 32 5.06 7.19 -1.27
CA ASN A 32 3.95 8.11 -1.54
C ASN A 32 3.06 7.60 -2.70
N CYS A 33 2.50 6.40 -2.54
CA CYS A 33 1.82 5.63 -3.58
C CYS A 33 0.29 5.77 -3.52
N ALA A 34 -0.37 6.21 -4.58
CA ALA A 34 -1.83 6.28 -4.69
C ALA A 34 -2.42 5.22 -5.64
N ASN A 35 -3.56 4.64 -5.28
CA ASN A 35 -4.38 3.73 -6.10
C ASN A 35 -3.67 2.47 -6.65
N CYS A 36 -2.51 2.10 -6.10
CA CYS A 36 -1.67 1.04 -6.67
C CYS A 36 -2.26 -0.36 -6.43
N THR A 37 -1.82 -1.36 -7.19
CA THR A 37 -2.19 -2.78 -7.05
C THR A 37 -0.94 -3.64 -6.91
N GLY A 38 -0.99 -4.70 -6.10
CA GLY A 38 0.08 -5.74 -6.06
C GLY A 38 1.44 -5.24 -5.55
N SER A 39 1.49 -4.10 -4.88
CA SER A 39 2.76 -3.41 -4.56
C SER A 39 3.37 -3.90 -3.24
N ARG A 40 4.68 -4.17 -3.22
CA ARG A 40 5.43 -4.71 -2.06
C ARG A 40 6.44 -3.70 -1.47
N ASN A 41 6.75 -3.78 -0.17
CA ASN A 41 7.75 -2.94 0.54
C ASN A 41 7.50 -1.41 0.45
N CYS A 42 6.33 -0.96 -0.01
CA CYS A 42 6.07 0.45 -0.27
C CYS A 42 5.74 1.21 1.02
N THR A 43 5.97 2.53 1.03
CA THR A 43 5.72 3.41 2.17
C THR A 43 4.78 4.57 1.82
N ASN A 44 3.92 4.95 2.76
CA ASN A 44 2.88 5.99 2.57
C ASN A 44 1.93 5.66 1.40
N CYS A 45 1.35 4.46 1.43
CA CYS A 45 0.38 4.00 0.43
C CYS A 45 -1.04 4.52 0.72
N VAL A 46 -1.79 4.96 -0.29
CA VAL A 46 -3.14 5.52 -0.17
C VAL A 46 -4.08 4.87 -1.19
N ASN A 47 -5.21 4.33 -0.73
CA ASN A 47 -6.23 3.65 -1.54
C ASN A 47 -5.73 2.46 -2.39
N CYS A 48 -4.56 1.89 -2.06
CA CYS A 48 -3.96 0.79 -2.81
C CYS A 48 -4.68 -0.55 -2.54
N SER A 49 -4.42 -1.58 -3.35
CA SER A 49 -4.97 -2.92 -3.20
C SER A 49 -3.92 -4.03 -3.31
N ASN A 50 -4.11 -5.13 -2.60
CA ASN A 50 -3.23 -6.30 -2.61
C ASN A 50 -1.76 -5.94 -2.29
N CYS A 51 -1.54 -5.06 -1.31
CA CYS A 51 -0.19 -4.66 -0.89
C CYS A 51 0.44 -5.67 0.07
N GLU A 52 1.75 -5.85 0.01
CA GLU A 52 2.53 -6.77 0.86
C GLU A 52 3.71 -6.04 1.51
N ASP A 53 4.04 -6.32 2.77
CA ASP A 53 5.20 -5.74 3.49
C ASP A 53 5.28 -4.18 3.52
N CYS A 54 4.17 -3.48 3.24
CA CYS A 54 4.12 -2.01 3.13
C CYS A 54 3.95 -1.30 4.48
N ALA A 55 4.34 -0.04 4.59
CA ALA A 55 4.15 0.78 5.79
C ALA A 55 3.32 2.05 5.54
N ASN A 56 2.60 2.51 6.57
CA ASN A 56 1.76 3.72 6.57
C ASN A 56 0.65 3.69 5.51
N CYS A 57 0.02 2.53 5.33
CA CYS A 57 -1.10 2.37 4.38
C CYS A 57 -2.37 3.06 4.87
N THR A 58 -3.06 3.84 4.03
CA THR A 58 -4.31 4.54 4.36
C THR A 58 -5.42 4.22 3.35
N GLY A 59 -6.58 3.75 3.81
CA GLY A 59 -7.72 3.40 2.94
C GLY A 59 -7.53 2.19 2.02
N SER A 60 -6.39 1.50 2.14
CA SER A 60 -6.00 0.38 1.27
C SER A 60 -6.77 -0.92 1.55
N LYS A 61 -6.75 -1.86 0.62
CA LYS A 61 -7.54 -3.11 0.66
C LYS A 61 -6.66 -4.35 0.48
N ASN A 62 -7.04 -5.45 1.14
CA ASN A 62 -6.36 -6.75 1.03
C ASN A 62 -4.85 -6.69 1.36
N CYS A 63 -4.44 -5.81 2.29
CA CYS A 63 -3.03 -5.67 2.66
C CYS A 63 -2.55 -6.87 3.50
N VAL A 64 -1.32 -7.35 3.26
CA VAL A 64 -0.70 -8.51 3.92
C VAL A 64 0.62 -8.07 4.56
N ASP A 65 0.89 -8.50 5.79
CA ASP A 65 2.15 -8.24 6.54
C ASP A 65 2.57 -6.75 6.69
N CYS A 66 1.66 -5.81 6.39
CA CYS A 66 1.91 -4.37 6.41
C CYS A 66 1.92 -3.76 7.83
N ALA A 67 2.49 -2.56 7.99
CA ALA A 67 2.52 -1.81 9.24
C ALA A 67 1.81 -0.44 9.15
N ASN A 68 1.34 0.07 10.31
CA ASN A 68 0.73 1.40 10.46
C ASN A 68 -0.47 1.63 9.53
N CYS A 69 -1.35 0.63 9.40
CA CYS A 69 -2.50 0.67 8.48
C CYS A 69 -3.70 1.43 9.08
N ILE A 70 -4.21 2.45 8.38
CA ILE A 70 -5.29 3.35 8.79
C ILE A 70 -6.49 3.20 7.85
N GLN A 71 -7.69 2.95 8.38
CA GLN A 71 -8.95 2.80 7.59
C GLN A 71 -8.91 1.72 6.50
N CYS A 72 -7.93 0.81 6.54
CA CYS A 72 -7.77 -0.25 5.55
C CYS A 72 -8.78 -1.41 5.77
N THR A 73 -9.07 -2.18 4.73
CA THR A 73 -10.00 -3.34 4.82
C THR A 73 -9.38 -4.65 4.34
N ASN A 74 -9.94 -5.78 4.76
CA ASN A 74 -9.51 -7.13 4.38
C ASN A 74 -8.03 -7.43 4.73
N CYS A 75 -7.48 -6.76 5.75
CA CYS A 75 -6.06 -6.77 6.06
C CYS A 75 -5.63 -7.97 6.90
N GLN A 76 -4.56 -8.65 6.47
CA GLN A 76 -4.00 -9.86 7.08
C GLN A 76 -2.65 -9.57 7.76
N LYS A 77 -2.42 -10.13 8.95
CA LYS A 77 -1.18 -10.06 9.75
C LYS A 77 -0.65 -8.65 10.11
N CYS A 78 -1.30 -7.59 9.65
CA CYS A 78 -0.76 -6.23 9.73
C CYS A 78 -0.58 -5.71 11.17
N ALA A 79 0.54 -5.03 11.42
CA ALA A 79 0.82 -4.34 12.69
C ALA A 79 0.19 -2.94 12.76
N ASN A 80 0.04 -2.40 13.98
CA ASN A 80 -0.35 -1.01 14.27
C ASN A 80 -1.55 -0.50 13.45
N ARG A 81 -2.72 -1.13 13.64
CA ARG A 81 -3.93 -0.82 12.86
C ARG A 81 -4.84 0.20 13.56
N VAL A 82 -5.40 1.14 12.78
CA VAL A 82 -6.38 2.13 13.25
C VAL A 82 -7.61 2.10 12.34
N ASN A 83 -8.81 1.93 12.91
CA ASN A 83 -10.09 1.97 12.19
C ASN A 83 -10.23 0.95 11.02
N CYS A 84 -9.54 -0.20 11.08
CA CYS A 84 -9.53 -1.19 10.01
C CYS A 84 -10.66 -2.23 10.11
N ALA A 85 -11.29 -2.55 8.99
CA ALA A 85 -12.41 -3.50 8.88
C ALA A 85 -12.01 -4.86 8.28
N ASN A 86 -12.84 -5.89 8.47
CA ASN A 86 -12.68 -7.24 7.91
C ASN A 86 -11.27 -7.84 8.12
N ARG A 87 -10.87 -8.06 9.38
CA ARG A 87 -9.49 -8.43 9.74
C ARG A 87 -9.36 -9.96 9.83
N THR A 88 -8.32 -10.54 9.23
CA THR A 88 -8.01 -11.99 9.34
C THR A 88 -6.52 -12.22 9.66
N GLY A 89 -6.15 -13.45 10.06
CA GLY A 89 -4.76 -13.86 10.31
C GLY A 89 -3.99 -12.91 11.24
N LEU A 90 -4.37 -12.83 12.53
CA LEU A 90 -3.96 -11.75 13.43
C LEU A 90 -2.85 -12.17 14.39
N THR A 91 -1.67 -11.54 14.32
CA THR A 91 -0.55 -11.72 15.27
C THR A 91 -0.47 -10.62 16.34
N ASN A 92 -0.93 -9.41 16.03
CA ASN A 92 -1.24 -8.38 17.03
C ASN A 92 -2.43 -7.53 16.56
N CYS A 93 -3.38 -7.28 17.46
CA CYS A 93 -4.59 -6.53 17.16
C CYS A 93 -4.94 -5.62 18.35
N GLN A 94 -4.89 -4.31 18.12
CA GLN A 94 -5.65 -3.35 18.92
C GLN A 94 -6.47 -2.46 17.99
N CYS A 95 -7.68 -2.95 17.68
CA CYS A 95 -8.88 -2.11 17.61
C CYS A 95 -10.01 -2.91 18.26
#